data_AF-A0A0R3H103-F1
#
_entry.id   AF-A0A0R3H103-F1
#
_cell.length_a   1.000
_cell.length_b   1.000
_cell.length_c   1.000
_cell.angle_alpha   90.00
_cell.angle_beta   90.00
_cell.angle_gamma   90.00
#
_symmetry.space_group_name_H-M   'P 1'
#
loop_
_entity.id
_entity.type
_entity.pdbx_description
1 polymer ?
#
loop_
_entity_poly.entity_id
_entity_poly.type
_entity_poly.pdbx_seq_one_letter_code
_entity_poly.pdbx_strand_id
1 'polypeptide(L)'
;MSTVIVVDTNVLVESPRLQRPEWISLIEHAADWDVQIMVPEVVFMETVNKVREAWRHTGNELNKLKLGTFGVAQHVDTITSSITNHSEDYEDWLRDYCRNNDIAIASLPAIDAMDIARRACEGRAPFKGTKDSYRDTLIWLTVLSISADASDADVWLVSQNTSDFGASGKAGRDEREPQHPLHDDLVEELAEQGLRERVRYVASIKRLEQHIAAQFAPIDNDELAKQVNGIHMETLASKLVDAITDLNVHPETTALPTEVVNAKIIGAREPMEGWRFTEAARRGQAGWTAQFAVEVETDLSLIGAALVSTEHTKTLTVKGQVSIAPDGSIADLVVDSIEALPNDPMRDRWIRRNDRTTTYSAHGILGQTDELLRTISNIQASLSSPPYADLLHTQQEARAKLVQNALGIGGIATSLKARQDEIARSFERVHGFRSQLDEINDPVRKFKETFDKQMRPAYESISALYKSPAIKSLRRLNRPAFKPITNAPTYQEGTESERRSDEMR
;
A
#
# COMPACT_ATOMS: atom_id res chain seq x y z
N MET A 1 -26.25 -11.25 4.32
CA MET A 1 -26.05 -9.80 4.45
C MET A 1 -25.11 -9.44 3.33
N SER A 2 -25.51 -8.49 2.48
CA SER A 2 -24.67 -8.08 1.36
C SER A 2 -23.46 -7.32 1.87
N THR A 3 -22.32 -7.46 1.20
CA THR A 3 -21.06 -6.82 1.59
C THR A 3 -20.65 -5.84 0.50
N VAL A 4 -20.51 -4.56 0.83
CA VAL A 4 -19.99 -3.54 -0.08
C VAL A 4 -18.55 -3.22 0.28
N ILE A 5 -17.63 -3.37 -0.67
CA ILE A 5 -16.21 -3.06 -0.50
C ILE A 5 -15.92 -1.74 -1.20
N VAL A 6 -15.59 -0.70 -0.45
CA VAL A 6 -15.18 0.60 -0.97
C VAL A 6 -13.66 0.70 -0.88
N VAL A 7 -13.00 0.90 -2.01
CA VAL A 7 -11.52 0.90 -2.07
C VAL A 7 -10.92 2.30 -2.17
N ASP A 8 -9.78 2.48 -1.53
CA ASP A 8 -8.92 3.66 -1.64
C ASP A 8 -7.90 3.52 -2.80
N THR A 9 -7.32 4.64 -3.22
CA THR A 9 -6.34 4.75 -4.30
C THR A 9 -5.12 3.89 -4.08
N ASN A 10 -4.59 3.80 -2.84
CA ASN A 10 -3.40 2.99 -2.56
C ASN A 10 -3.61 1.51 -2.92
N VAL A 11 -4.80 0.97 -2.64
CA VAL A 11 -5.15 -0.43 -2.91
C VAL A 11 -5.11 -0.73 -4.41
N LEU A 12 -5.64 0.19 -5.24
CA LEU A 12 -5.65 0.03 -6.70
C LEU A 12 -4.26 0.26 -7.32
N VAL A 13 -3.50 1.24 -6.83
CA VAL A 13 -2.15 1.54 -7.34
C VAL A 13 -1.17 0.39 -7.08
N GLU A 14 -1.35 -0.38 -6.00
CA GLU A 14 -0.56 -1.59 -5.75
C GLU A 14 -0.88 -2.74 -6.71
N SER A 15 -2.05 -2.73 -7.35
CA SER A 15 -2.42 -3.70 -8.36
C SER A 15 -3.07 -3.00 -9.56
N PRO A 16 -2.29 -2.26 -10.38
CA PRO A 16 -2.85 -1.48 -11.49
C PRO A 16 -3.63 -2.33 -12.49
N ARG A 17 -3.36 -3.64 -12.54
CA ARG A 17 -4.06 -4.59 -13.41
C ARG A 17 -5.09 -5.47 -12.70
N LEU A 18 -5.23 -5.34 -11.38
CA LEU A 18 -6.12 -6.14 -10.52
C LEU A 18 -5.90 -7.66 -10.69
N GLN A 19 -4.64 -8.05 -10.92
CA GLN A 19 -4.22 -9.44 -11.17
C GLN A 19 -3.68 -10.14 -9.92
N ARG A 20 -3.68 -9.47 -8.76
CA ARG A 20 -3.28 -10.12 -7.52
C ARG A 20 -4.34 -11.17 -7.14
N PRO A 21 -3.95 -12.32 -6.52
CA PRO A 21 -4.87 -13.42 -6.23
C PRO A 21 -6.14 -12.99 -5.48
N GLU A 22 -6.01 -12.07 -4.53
CA GLU A 22 -7.13 -11.56 -3.74
C GLU A 22 -8.13 -10.75 -4.57
N TRP A 23 -7.68 -10.01 -5.60
CA TRP A 23 -8.57 -9.31 -6.52
C TRP A 23 -9.31 -10.30 -7.42
N ILE A 24 -8.58 -11.27 -7.98
CA ILE A 24 -9.17 -12.32 -8.82
C ILE A 24 -10.25 -13.08 -8.03
N SER A 25 -9.93 -13.51 -6.81
CA SER A 25 -10.87 -14.23 -5.93
C SER A 25 -12.13 -13.42 -5.63
N LEU A 26 -11.98 -12.15 -5.22
CA LEU A 26 -13.14 -11.28 -4.95
C LEU A 26 -14.02 -11.08 -6.17
N ILE A 27 -13.44 -10.91 -7.36
CA ILE A 27 -14.18 -10.69 -8.61
C ILE A 27 -14.88 -11.97 -9.07
N GLU A 28 -14.17 -13.10 -9.09
CA GLU A 28 -14.71 -14.39 -9.53
C GLU A 28 -15.85 -14.89 -8.63
N HIS A 29 -15.79 -14.56 -7.32
CA HIS A 29 -16.78 -14.99 -6.34
C HIS A 29 -17.75 -13.89 -5.90
N ALA A 30 -17.71 -12.69 -6.51
CA ALA A 30 -18.52 -11.54 -6.10
C ALA A 30 -20.01 -11.88 -5.99
N ALA A 31 -20.56 -12.57 -7.01
CA ALA A 31 -21.96 -12.97 -7.04
C ALA A 31 -22.29 -14.05 -6.00
N ASP A 32 -21.42 -15.05 -5.85
CA ASP A 32 -21.62 -16.16 -4.92
C ASP A 32 -21.52 -15.71 -3.45
N TRP A 33 -20.69 -14.69 -3.19
CA TRP A 33 -20.45 -14.14 -1.87
C TRP A 33 -21.32 -12.92 -1.55
N ASP A 34 -22.24 -12.53 -2.45
CA ASP A 34 -23.07 -11.32 -2.31
C ASP A 34 -22.20 -10.09 -1.96
N VAL A 35 -21.08 -9.96 -2.69
CA VAL A 35 -20.08 -8.89 -2.56
C VAL A 35 -20.21 -7.93 -3.72
N GLN A 36 -20.28 -6.64 -3.42
CA GLN A 36 -20.20 -5.56 -4.40
C GLN A 36 -18.93 -4.74 -4.19
N ILE A 37 -18.10 -4.64 -5.21
CA ILE A 37 -16.90 -3.80 -5.17
C ILE A 37 -17.25 -2.43 -5.74
N MET A 38 -16.89 -1.37 -5.01
CA MET A 38 -17.10 0.02 -5.41
C MET A 38 -15.79 0.81 -5.39
N VAL A 39 -15.57 1.58 -6.45
CA VAL A 39 -14.46 2.51 -6.60
C VAL A 39 -15.02 3.93 -6.60
N PRO A 40 -14.78 4.76 -5.57
CA PRO A 40 -15.17 6.17 -5.62
C PRO A 40 -14.59 6.87 -6.84
N GLU A 41 -15.34 7.77 -7.47
CA GLU A 41 -14.89 8.49 -8.68
C GLU A 41 -13.57 9.25 -8.46
N VAL A 42 -13.40 9.86 -7.27
CA VAL A 42 -12.13 10.50 -6.88
C VAL A 42 -10.96 9.52 -6.84
N VAL A 43 -11.19 8.28 -6.38
CA VAL A 43 -10.19 7.21 -6.31
C VAL A 43 -9.84 6.72 -7.71
N PHE A 44 -10.83 6.56 -8.59
CA PHE A 44 -10.62 6.19 -9.99
C PHE A 44 -9.72 7.22 -10.69
N MET A 45 -10.08 8.51 -10.60
CA MET A 45 -9.31 9.60 -11.22
C MET A 45 -7.88 9.66 -10.69
N GLU A 46 -7.71 9.49 -9.38
CA GLU A 46 -6.39 9.52 -8.76
C GLU A 46 -5.53 8.32 -9.17
N THR A 47 -6.11 7.12 -9.17
CA THR A 47 -5.44 5.88 -9.58
C THR A 47 -4.90 6.02 -10.99
N VAL A 48 -5.72 6.51 -11.93
CA VAL A 48 -5.30 6.76 -13.31
C VAL A 48 -4.07 7.66 -13.36
N ASN A 49 -4.09 8.78 -12.64
CA ASN A 49 -2.97 9.73 -12.62
C ASN A 49 -1.71 9.11 -12.02
N LYS A 50 -1.80 8.44 -10.87
CA LYS A 50 -0.66 7.83 -10.18
C LYS A 50 -0.02 6.71 -10.99
N VAL A 51 -0.83 5.83 -11.60
CA VAL A 51 -0.31 4.74 -12.44
C VAL A 51 0.37 5.28 -13.70
N ARG A 52 -0.26 6.24 -14.38
CA ARG A 52 0.34 6.93 -15.54
C ARG A 52 1.68 7.58 -15.18
N GLU A 53 1.75 8.26 -14.05
CA GLU A 53 2.98 8.88 -13.56
C GLU A 53 4.08 7.85 -13.28
N ALA A 54 3.75 6.76 -12.58
CA ALA A 54 4.69 5.68 -12.25
C ALA A 54 5.22 4.98 -13.52
N TRP A 55 4.37 4.70 -14.49
CA TRP A 55 4.77 4.09 -15.77
C TRP A 55 5.62 5.05 -16.60
N ARG A 56 5.26 6.33 -16.69
CA ARG A 56 6.09 7.34 -17.37
C ARG A 56 7.46 7.48 -16.70
N HIS A 57 7.51 7.48 -15.37
CA HIS A 57 8.78 7.50 -14.62
C HIS A 57 9.63 6.28 -14.97
N THR A 58 9.04 5.08 -14.96
CA THR A 58 9.71 3.83 -15.34
C THR A 58 10.25 3.87 -16.78
N GLY A 59 9.45 4.36 -17.73
CA GLY A 59 9.87 4.55 -19.12
C GLY A 59 11.04 5.54 -19.26
N ASN A 60 11.03 6.62 -18.48
CA ASN A 60 12.12 7.59 -18.46
C ASN A 60 13.41 6.98 -17.87
N GLU A 61 13.32 6.16 -16.81
CA GLU A 61 14.48 5.46 -16.25
C GLU A 61 15.07 4.45 -17.24
N LEU A 62 14.23 3.71 -17.98
CA LEU A 62 14.68 2.81 -19.04
C LEU A 62 15.44 3.56 -20.15
N ASN A 63 14.96 4.73 -20.57
CA ASN A 63 15.64 5.55 -21.58
C ASN A 63 16.99 6.10 -21.12
N LYS A 64 17.22 6.26 -19.81
CA LYS A 64 18.51 6.71 -19.26
C LYS A 64 19.56 5.60 -19.29
N LEU A 65 19.16 4.33 -19.39
CA LEU A 65 20.09 3.22 -19.48
C LEU A 65 20.83 3.29 -20.82
N LYS A 66 22.16 3.42 -20.79
CA LYS A 66 23.02 3.49 -21.98
C LYS A 66 23.20 2.10 -22.62
N LEU A 67 22.09 1.46 -23.00
CA LEU A 67 22.08 0.09 -23.53
C LEU A 67 22.43 0.01 -25.02
N GLY A 68 22.61 1.15 -25.69
CA GLY A 68 23.05 1.21 -27.08
C GLY A 68 24.39 0.53 -27.32
N THR A 69 25.29 0.52 -26.34
CA THR A 69 26.59 -0.17 -26.41
C THR A 69 26.46 -1.69 -26.50
N PHE A 70 25.31 -2.25 -26.11
CA PHE A 70 25.00 -3.69 -26.19
C PHE A 70 24.16 -4.04 -27.42
N GLY A 71 23.86 -3.09 -28.30
CA GLY A 71 23.08 -3.32 -29.52
C GLY A 71 21.59 -3.56 -29.28
N VAL A 72 21.04 -3.17 -28.12
CA VAL A 72 19.64 -3.37 -27.75
C VAL A 72 18.78 -2.10 -27.76
N ALA A 73 19.30 -0.98 -28.28
CA ALA A 73 18.59 0.32 -28.30
C ALA A 73 17.16 0.21 -28.87
N GLN A 74 16.99 -0.49 -30.00
CA GLN A 74 15.66 -0.68 -30.61
C GLN A 74 14.66 -1.42 -29.71
N HIS A 75 15.13 -2.34 -28.86
CA HIS A 75 14.27 -3.03 -27.90
C HIS A 75 13.84 -2.08 -26.78
N VAL A 76 14.74 -1.21 -26.32
CA VAL A 76 14.41 -0.16 -25.33
C VAL A 76 13.36 0.78 -25.91
N ASP A 77 13.55 1.29 -27.14
CA ASP A 77 12.58 2.17 -27.80
C ASP A 77 11.20 1.51 -27.95
N THR A 78 11.18 0.22 -28.28
CA THR A 78 9.95 -0.57 -28.38
C THR A 78 9.24 -0.70 -27.03
N ILE A 79 9.99 -1.02 -25.97
CA ILE A 79 9.46 -1.16 -24.61
C ILE A 79 8.93 0.19 -24.12
N THR A 80 9.71 1.26 -24.26
CA THR A 80 9.31 2.62 -23.85
C THR A 80 8.06 3.05 -24.60
N SER A 81 7.99 2.83 -25.92
CA SER A 81 6.79 3.16 -26.71
C SER A 81 5.57 2.37 -26.23
N SER A 82 5.77 1.07 -25.93
CA SER A 82 4.71 0.25 -25.34
C SER A 82 4.25 0.79 -23.99
N ILE A 83 5.15 1.20 -23.10
CA ILE A 83 4.81 1.78 -21.79
C ILE A 83 4.00 3.07 -21.97
N THR A 84 4.41 3.95 -22.89
CA THR A 84 3.68 5.18 -23.20
C THR A 84 2.26 4.88 -23.67
N ASN A 85 2.09 3.98 -24.65
CA ASN A 85 0.77 3.62 -25.16
C ASN A 85 -0.12 3.03 -24.05
N HIS A 86 0.41 2.09 -23.26
CA HIS A 86 -0.35 1.52 -22.13
C HIS A 86 -0.73 2.58 -21.09
N SER A 87 0.15 3.55 -20.83
CA SER A 87 -0.14 4.68 -19.95
C SER A 87 -1.26 5.55 -20.50
N GLU A 88 -1.24 5.89 -21.79
CA GLU A 88 -2.28 6.67 -22.45
C GLU A 88 -3.63 5.93 -22.41
N ASP A 89 -3.64 4.63 -22.68
CA ASP A 89 -4.85 3.80 -22.72
C ASP A 89 -5.36 3.35 -21.33
N TYR A 90 -4.64 3.64 -20.25
CA TYR A 90 -4.91 3.05 -18.93
C TYR A 90 -6.29 3.40 -18.37
N GLU A 91 -6.75 4.63 -18.57
CA GLU A 91 -8.05 5.08 -18.08
C GLU A 91 -9.21 4.32 -18.72
N ASP A 92 -9.18 4.19 -20.05
CA ASP A 92 -10.19 3.46 -20.80
C ASP A 92 -10.14 1.98 -20.43
N TRP A 93 -8.94 1.41 -20.33
CA TRP A 93 -8.75 0.03 -19.86
C TRP A 93 -9.35 -0.20 -18.47
N LEU A 94 -9.08 0.68 -17.49
CA LEU A 94 -9.56 0.51 -16.12
C LEU A 94 -11.09 0.66 -16.07
N ARG A 95 -11.65 1.60 -16.83
CA ARG A 95 -13.10 1.81 -16.92
C ARG A 95 -13.81 0.61 -17.55
N ASP A 96 -13.26 0.07 -18.64
CA ASP A 96 -13.76 -1.15 -19.28
C ASP A 96 -13.63 -2.35 -18.35
N TYR A 97 -12.50 -2.48 -17.65
CA TYR A 97 -12.30 -3.55 -16.68
C TYR A 97 -13.32 -3.50 -15.54
N CYS A 98 -13.56 -2.33 -14.94
CA CYS A 98 -14.57 -2.19 -13.90
C CYS A 98 -15.96 -2.58 -14.41
N ARG A 99 -16.34 -2.08 -15.59
CA ARG A 99 -17.64 -2.39 -16.20
C ARG A 99 -17.82 -3.88 -16.50
N ASN A 100 -16.79 -4.53 -17.04
CA ASN A 100 -16.86 -5.94 -17.45
C ASN A 100 -16.86 -6.92 -16.27
N ASN A 101 -16.49 -6.45 -15.06
CA ASN A 101 -16.43 -7.26 -13.85
C ASN A 101 -17.41 -6.76 -12.77
N ASP A 102 -18.44 -6.01 -13.17
CA ASP A 102 -19.48 -5.47 -12.27
C ASP A 102 -18.94 -4.66 -11.07
N ILE A 103 -17.77 -4.05 -11.23
CA ILE A 103 -17.18 -3.12 -10.25
C ILE A 103 -17.79 -1.74 -10.50
N ALA A 104 -18.56 -1.24 -9.53
CA ALA A 104 -19.22 0.05 -9.68
C ALA A 104 -18.24 1.20 -9.45
N ILE A 105 -18.24 2.19 -10.35
CA ILE A 105 -17.58 3.48 -10.10
C ILE A 105 -18.61 4.39 -9.43
N ALA A 106 -18.48 4.60 -8.12
CA ALA A 106 -19.43 5.38 -7.34
C ALA A 106 -19.23 6.88 -7.59
N SER A 107 -20.30 7.55 -8.06
CA SER A 107 -20.30 9.00 -8.24
C SER A 107 -20.09 9.72 -6.91
N LEU A 108 -19.44 10.88 -6.96
CA LEU A 108 -19.35 11.73 -5.78
C LEU A 108 -20.75 12.17 -5.33
N PRO A 109 -21.08 12.08 -4.03
CA PRO A 109 -22.35 12.58 -3.53
C PRO A 109 -22.43 14.10 -3.69
N ALA A 110 -23.64 14.64 -3.59
CA ALA A 110 -23.82 16.09 -3.53
C ALA A 110 -23.25 16.62 -2.21
N ILE A 111 -22.01 17.13 -2.25
CA ILE A 111 -21.29 17.63 -1.08
C ILE A 111 -21.36 19.16 -1.06
N ASP A 112 -21.75 19.74 0.08
CA ASP A 112 -21.60 21.18 0.30
C ASP A 112 -20.12 21.51 0.49
N ALA A 113 -19.59 22.41 -0.35
CA ALA A 113 -18.23 22.90 -0.22
C ALA A 113 -17.96 23.52 1.16
N MET A 114 -19.00 24.06 1.81
CA MET A 114 -18.91 24.60 3.15
C MET A 114 -18.70 23.52 4.22
N ASP A 115 -19.17 22.29 4.00
CA ASP A 115 -18.93 21.17 4.91
C ASP A 115 -17.49 20.73 4.87
N ILE A 116 -16.89 20.66 3.66
CA ILE A 116 -15.45 20.38 3.52
C ILE A 116 -14.63 21.50 4.18
N ALA A 117 -15.00 22.76 3.96
CA ALA A 117 -14.32 23.90 4.57
C ALA A 117 -14.42 23.87 6.10
N ARG A 118 -15.59 23.54 6.65
CA ARG A 118 -15.79 23.39 8.10
C ARG A 118 -14.91 22.28 8.67
N ARG A 119 -14.91 21.11 8.03
CA ARG A 119 -14.06 19.98 8.40
C ARG A 119 -12.58 20.37 8.42
N ALA A 120 -12.16 21.13 7.41
CA ALA A 120 -10.80 21.66 7.31
C ALA A 120 -10.45 22.66 8.42
N CYS A 121 -11.36 23.57 8.77
CA CYS A 121 -11.17 24.54 9.85
C CYS A 121 -11.11 23.87 11.22
N GLU A 122 -11.90 22.81 11.43
CA GLU A 122 -11.96 22.05 12.68
C GLU A 122 -10.82 21.05 12.81
N GLY A 123 -10.10 20.74 11.73
CA GLY A 123 -9.08 19.70 11.72
C GLY A 123 -9.65 18.30 11.94
N ARG A 124 -10.93 18.10 11.57
CA ARG A 124 -11.66 16.85 11.77
C ARG A 124 -11.19 15.80 10.76
N ALA A 125 -10.89 14.59 11.24
CA ALA A 125 -10.38 13.50 10.39
C ALA A 125 -11.35 13.19 9.22
N PRO A 126 -10.83 12.77 8.05
CA PRO A 126 -9.42 12.59 7.69
C PRO A 126 -8.74 13.91 7.26
N PHE A 127 -9.33 15.08 7.56
CA PHE A 127 -8.79 16.36 7.13
C PHE A 127 -7.70 16.90 8.07
N LYS A 128 -6.43 16.91 7.62
CA LYS A 128 -5.26 17.40 8.39
C LYS A 128 -4.53 18.58 7.72
N GLY A 129 -5.19 19.33 6.84
CA GLY A 129 -4.63 20.54 6.23
C GLY A 129 -3.71 20.32 5.03
N THR A 130 -3.69 19.11 4.45
CA THR A 130 -2.88 18.81 3.25
C THR A 130 -3.75 18.64 1.99
N LYS A 131 -3.15 18.51 0.81
CA LYS A 131 -3.88 18.17 -0.43
C LYS A 131 -4.50 16.78 -0.34
N ASP A 132 -3.83 15.84 0.32
CA ASP A 132 -4.27 14.45 0.45
C ASP A 132 -5.53 14.36 1.31
N SER A 133 -5.57 15.15 2.39
CA SER A 133 -6.73 15.34 3.27
C SER A 133 -8.04 15.71 2.59
N TYR A 134 -8.00 16.46 1.48
CA TYR A 134 -9.20 16.77 0.70
C TYR A 134 -9.77 15.52 0.01
N ARG A 135 -8.90 14.70 -0.59
CA ARG A 135 -9.31 13.48 -1.30
C ARG A 135 -9.83 12.44 -0.33
N ASP A 136 -9.13 12.23 0.79
CA ASP A 136 -9.58 11.31 1.84
C ASP A 136 -10.95 11.73 2.40
N THR A 137 -11.21 13.04 2.48
CA THR A 137 -12.53 13.55 2.86
C THR A 137 -13.60 13.19 1.84
N LEU A 138 -13.32 13.33 0.54
CA LEU A 138 -14.27 12.92 -0.52
C LEU A 138 -14.53 11.41 -0.50
N ILE A 139 -13.50 10.59 -0.25
CA ILE A 139 -13.64 9.14 -0.10
C ILE A 139 -14.57 8.84 1.08
N TRP A 140 -14.32 9.45 2.24
CA TRP A 140 -15.15 9.26 3.44
C TRP A 140 -16.62 9.65 3.21
N LEU A 141 -16.87 10.81 2.62
CA LEU A 141 -18.24 11.25 2.32
C LEU A 141 -18.93 10.32 1.33
N THR A 142 -18.19 9.72 0.39
CA THR A 142 -18.70 8.68 -0.51
C THR A 142 -19.06 7.41 0.25
N VAL A 143 -18.24 6.97 1.22
CA VAL A 143 -18.55 5.83 2.11
C VAL A 143 -19.85 6.07 2.88
N LEU A 144 -20.03 7.25 3.46
CA LEU A 144 -21.27 7.60 4.18
C LEU A 144 -22.50 7.55 3.27
N SER A 145 -22.41 8.12 2.06
CA SER A 145 -23.50 8.08 1.08
C SER A 145 -23.86 6.64 0.70
N ILE A 146 -22.87 5.81 0.38
CA ILE A 146 -23.07 4.39 0.03
C ILE A 146 -23.74 3.65 1.20
N SER A 147 -23.30 3.92 2.43
CA SER A 147 -23.83 3.26 3.63
C SER A 147 -25.28 3.65 3.94
N ALA A 148 -25.64 4.90 3.66
CA ALA A 148 -27.00 5.39 3.77
C ALA A 148 -27.93 4.75 2.71
N ASP A 149 -27.47 4.64 1.47
CA ASP A 149 -28.25 4.07 0.37
C ASP A 149 -28.42 2.55 0.48
N ALA A 150 -27.37 1.83 0.91
CA ALA A 150 -27.36 0.37 0.98
C ALA A 150 -27.84 -0.15 2.35
N SER A 151 -29.06 0.20 2.78
CA SER A 151 -29.52 0.06 4.19
C SER A 151 -29.35 -1.31 4.88
N ASP A 152 -29.23 -2.40 4.13
CA ASP A 152 -29.07 -3.78 4.65
C ASP A 152 -27.67 -4.39 4.41
N ALA A 153 -26.69 -3.58 3.98
CA ALA A 153 -25.33 -4.04 3.69
C ALA A 153 -24.30 -3.58 4.74
N ASP A 154 -23.30 -4.43 4.95
CA ASP A 154 -22.05 -4.09 5.64
C ASP A 154 -21.10 -3.42 4.65
N VAL A 155 -20.59 -2.23 5.00
CA VAL A 155 -19.72 -1.44 4.13
C VAL A 155 -18.29 -1.47 4.68
N TRP A 156 -17.36 -2.00 3.90
CA TRP A 156 -15.95 -2.09 4.24
C TRP A 156 -15.14 -1.06 3.46
N LEU A 157 -14.59 -0.07 4.15
CA LEU A 157 -13.54 0.79 3.61
C LEU A 157 -12.20 0.04 3.66
N VAL A 158 -11.57 -0.12 2.50
CA VAL A 158 -10.23 -0.69 2.37
C VAL A 158 -9.23 0.41 2.07
N SER A 159 -8.35 0.71 3.03
CA SER A 159 -7.30 1.74 2.87
C SER A 159 -6.10 1.46 3.74
N GLN A 160 -4.90 1.62 3.18
CA GLN A 160 -3.65 1.55 3.97
C GLN A 160 -3.38 2.82 4.77
N ASN A 161 -4.20 3.87 4.62
CA ASN A 161 -4.05 5.14 5.33
C ASN A 161 -4.57 5.04 6.79
N THR A 162 -3.82 4.28 7.58
CA THR A 162 -4.13 4.02 8.99
C THR A 162 -4.08 5.25 9.87
N SER A 163 -3.40 6.33 9.46
CA SER A 163 -3.33 7.56 10.24
C SER A 163 -4.56 8.44 10.08
N ASP A 164 -5.22 8.41 8.92
CA ASP A 164 -6.31 9.32 8.60
C ASP A 164 -7.68 8.66 8.78
N PHE A 165 -7.78 7.35 8.52
CA PHE A 165 -9.00 6.58 8.77
C PHE A 165 -8.97 5.77 10.07
N GLY A 166 -7.78 5.38 10.54
CA GLY A 166 -7.63 4.55 11.73
C GLY A 166 -7.55 5.34 13.03
N ALA A 167 -7.90 4.69 14.15
CA ALA A 167 -7.72 5.24 15.48
C ALA A 167 -6.24 5.55 15.78
N SER A 168 -6.02 6.63 16.53
CA SER A 168 -4.69 6.92 17.06
C SER A 168 -4.34 5.94 18.18
N GLY A 169 -3.30 5.13 17.96
CA GLY A 169 -2.88 4.06 18.88
C GLY A 169 -3.46 2.67 18.54
N LYS A 170 -2.76 1.62 18.97
CA LYS A 170 -3.14 0.22 18.70
C LYS A 170 -4.04 -0.40 19.78
N ALA A 171 -4.50 0.36 20.77
CA ALA A 171 -5.32 -0.16 21.85
C ALA A 171 -6.70 -0.59 21.31
N GLY A 172 -7.09 -1.85 21.54
CA GLY A 172 -8.42 -2.35 21.17
C GLY A 172 -8.52 -3.12 19.84
N ARG A 173 -7.41 -3.47 19.17
CA ARG A 173 -7.48 -4.47 18.09
C ARG A 173 -7.83 -5.82 18.70
N ASP A 174 -9.04 -6.32 18.47
CA ASP A 174 -9.25 -7.76 18.54
C ASP A 174 -8.50 -8.37 17.36
N GLU A 175 -7.43 -9.10 17.67
CA GLU A 175 -6.52 -9.68 16.69
C GLU A 175 -7.17 -10.77 15.83
N ARG A 176 -8.39 -11.19 16.20
CA ARG A 176 -9.21 -12.14 15.45
C ARG A 176 -10.07 -11.47 14.39
N GLU A 177 -10.30 -10.17 14.50
CA GLU A 177 -11.15 -9.45 13.55
C GLU A 177 -10.30 -8.82 12.44
N PRO A 178 -10.72 -8.90 11.18
CA PRO A 178 -10.07 -8.17 10.08
C PRO A 178 -10.20 -6.65 10.25
N GLN A 179 -11.14 -6.20 11.08
CA GLN A 179 -11.51 -4.81 11.24
C GLN A 179 -10.46 -4.06 12.05
N HIS A 180 -10.04 -2.91 11.51
CA HIS A 180 -9.27 -1.92 12.23
C HIS A 180 -10.21 -0.92 12.90
N PRO A 181 -9.85 -0.42 14.10
CA PRO A 181 -10.60 0.65 14.73
C PRO A 181 -10.51 1.91 13.87
N LEU A 182 -11.67 2.52 13.60
CA LEU A 182 -11.79 3.81 12.93
C LEU A 182 -11.37 4.95 13.88
N HIS A 183 -10.96 6.08 13.30
CA HIS A 183 -10.69 7.30 14.04
C HIS A 183 -11.93 7.79 14.80
N ASP A 184 -11.75 8.35 16.00
CA ASP A 184 -12.84 8.75 16.90
C ASP A 184 -13.84 9.71 16.23
N ASP A 185 -13.36 10.74 15.53
CA ASP A 185 -14.21 11.66 14.74
C ASP A 185 -15.13 10.95 13.72
N LEU A 186 -14.65 9.86 13.13
CA LEU A 186 -15.37 9.06 12.14
C LEU A 186 -16.38 8.15 12.83
N VAL A 187 -16.00 7.57 13.98
CA VAL A 187 -16.90 6.78 14.82
C VAL A 187 -18.06 7.62 15.35
N GLU A 188 -17.79 8.86 15.76
CA GLU A 188 -18.83 9.81 16.18
C GLU A 188 -19.78 10.14 15.02
N GLU A 189 -19.24 10.43 13.83
CA GLU A 189 -20.04 10.70 12.63
C GLU A 189 -20.95 9.52 12.22
N LEU A 190 -20.41 8.30 12.28
CA LEU A 190 -21.17 7.09 12.02
C LEU A 190 -22.27 6.89 13.07
N ALA A 191 -22.00 7.22 14.35
CA ALA A 191 -22.99 7.10 15.41
C ALA A 191 -24.14 8.11 15.23
N GLU A 192 -23.83 9.36 14.86
CA GLU A 192 -24.83 10.40 14.55
C GLU A 192 -25.79 9.97 13.43
N GLN A 193 -25.31 9.16 12.49
CA GLN A 193 -26.08 8.66 11.34
C GLN A 193 -26.66 7.25 11.55
N GLY A 194 -26.42 6.61 12.71
CA GLY A 194 -26.86 5.24 12.97
C GLY A 194 -26.15 4.17 12.12
N LEU A 195 -24.96 4.48 11.59
CA LEU A 195 -24.16 3.63 10.70
C LEU A 195 -23.02 2.90 11.41
N ARG A 196 -22.83 3.11 12.71
CA ARG A 196 -21.67 2.63 13.50
C ARG A 196 -21.42 1.13 13.38
N GLU A 197 -22.47 0.31 13.37
CA GLU A 197 -22.36 -1.15 13.31
C GLU A 197 -22.20 -1.69 11.88
N ARG A 198 -22.31 -0.82 10.87
CA ARG A 198 -22.38 -1.20 9.45
C ARG A 198 -21.13 -0.81 8.67
N VAL A 199 -20.46 0.27 9.07
CA VAL A 199 -19.24 0.73 8.40
C VAL A 199 -18.02 0.22 9.15
N ARG A 200 -17.19 -0.52 8.42
CA ARG A 200 -15.98 -1.17 8.91
C ARG A 200 -14.78 -0.70 8.11
N TYR A 201 -13.61 -0.76 8.72
CA TYR A 201 -12.35 -0.34 8.10
C TYR A 201 -11.35 -1.49 8.14
N VAL A 202 -10.60 -1.69 7.06
CA VAL A 202 -9.54 -2.70 6.98
C VAL A 202 -8.36 -2.17 6.17
N ALA A 203 -7.15 -2.47 6.62
CA ALA A 203 -5.93 -1.94 5.99
C ALA A 203 -5.45 -2.76 4.79
N SER A 204 -5.97 -3.98 4.60
CA SER A 204 -5.50 -4.93 3.59
C SER A 204 -6.67 -5.62 2.89
N ILE A 205 -6.74 -5.47 1.57
CA ILE A 205 -7.73 -6.18 0.75
C ILE A 205 -7.55 -7.70 0.82
N LYS A 206 -6.31 -8.18 0.91
CA LYS A 206 -6.02 -9.61 1.09
C LYS A 206 -6.60 -10.15 2.40
N ARG A 207 -6.47 -9.40 3.50
CA ARG A 207 -7.03 -9.77 4.80
C ARG A 207 -8.55 -9.81 4.77
N LEU A 208 -9.18 -8.85 4.08
CA LEU A 208 -10.64 -8.80 3.91
C LEU A 208 -11.13 -9.96 3.05
N GLU A 209 -10.47 -10.23 1.93
CA GLU A 209 -10.80 -11.36 1.06
C GLU A 209 -10.77 -12.68 1.84
N GLN A 210 -9.73 -12.94 2.62
CA GLN A 210 -9.62 -14.16 3.42
C GLN A 210 -10.77 -14.27 4.44
N HIS A 211 -11.14 -13.16 5.05
CA HIS A 211 -12.25 -13.12 6.00
C HIS A 211 -13.58 -13.49 5.33
N ILE A 212 -13.88 -12.86 4.18
CA ILE A 212 -15.09 -13.15 3.41
C ILE A 212 -15.09 -14.61 2.95
N ALA A 213 -13.99 -15.09 2.39
CA ALA A 213 -13.86 -16.47 1.93
C ALA A 213 -14.12 -17.49 3.05
N ALA A 214 -13.67 -17.20 4.28
CA ALA A 214 -13.92 -18.06 5.44
C ALA A 214 -15.39 -18.08 5.89
N GLN A 215 -16.19 -17.07 5.53
CA GLN A 215 -17.64 -17.07 5.79
C GLN A 215 -18.40 -17.92 4.77
N PHE A 216 -18.00 -17.89 3.50
CA PHE A 216 -18.72 -18.56 2.41
C PHE A 216 -18.22 -19.98 2.11
N ALA A 217 -16.95 -20.27 2.36
CA ALA A 217 -16.36 -21.59 2.19
C ALA A 217 -15.68 -22.12 3.48
N PRO A 218 -16.35 -22.07 4.65
CA PRO A 218 -15.74 -22.41 5.93
C PRO A 218 -15.28 -23.87 5.98
N ILE A 219 -14.15 -24.10 6.62
CA ILE A 219 -13.71 -25.42 7.07
C ILE A 219 -14.08 -25.53 8.54
N ASP A 220 -14.88 -26.53 8.90
CA ASP A 220 -15.26 -26.75 10.29
C ASP A 220 -14.06 -27.18 11.14
N ASN A 221 -14.15 -27.03 12.46
CA ASN A 221 -13.03 -27.26 13.37
C ASN A 221 -12.48 -28.70 13.32
N ASP A 222 -13.34 -29.71 13.11
CA ASP A 222 -12.92 -31.11 13.09
C ASP A 222 -12.19 -31.43 11.77
N GLU A 223 -12.68 -30.90 10.65
CA GLU A 223 -11.99 -30.98 9.37
C GLU A 223 -10.67 -30.19 9.38
N LEU A 224 -10.67 -28.98 9.94
CA LEU A 224 -9.46 -28.15 10.07
C LEU A 224 -8.41 -28.88 10.90
N ALA A 225 -8.79 -29.50 12.02
CA ALA A 225 -7.87 -30.29 12.84
C ALA A 225 -7.27 -31.46 12.04
N LYS A 226 -8.06 -32.14 11.21
CA LYS A 226 -7.56 -33.21 10.33
C LYS A 226 -6.59 -32.67 9.28
N GLN A 227 -6.91 -31.55 8.66
CA GLN A 227 -6.06 -30.93 7.64
C GLN A 227 -4.74 -30.44 8.24
N VAL A 228 -4.79 -29.79 9.42
CA VAL A 228 -3.60 -29.34 10.16
C VAL A 228 -2.70 -30.51 10.54
N ASN A 229 -3.27 -31.65 10.97
CA ASN A 229 -2.50 -32.86 11.25
C ASN A 229 -1.79 -33.44 10.00
N GLY A 230 -2.24 -33.08 8.80
CA GLY A 230 -1.60 -33.46 7.54
C GLY A 230 -0.47 -32.53 7.11
N ILE A 231 -0.28 -31.38 7.76
CA ILE A 231 0.78 -30.43 7.40
C ILE A 231 2.14 -30.91 7.93
N HIS A 232 3.17 -30.85 7.09
CA HIS A 232 4.55 -31.04 7.50
C HIS A 232 5.06 -29.83 8.31
N MET A 233 4.89 -29.87 9.63
CA MET A 233 5.21 -28.73 10.53
C MET A 233 6.67 -28.28 10.47
N GLU A 234 7.62 -29.19 10.26
CA GLU A 234 9.04 -28.83 10.05
C GLU A 234 9.21 -27.90 8.85
N THR A 235 8.54 -28.21 7.73
CA THR A 235 8.58 -27.37 6.52
C THR A 235 7.88 -26.03 6.74
N LEU A 236 6.79 -26.02 7.52
CA LEU A 236 6.08 -24.77 7.85
C LEU A 236 6.91 -23.85 8.74
N ALA A 237 7.52 -24.42 9.79
CA ALA A 237 8.37 -23.69 10.71
C ALA A 237 9.61 -23.13 10.02
N SER A 238 10.28 -23.93 9.18
CA SER A 238 11.43 -23.48 8.38
C SER A 238 11.05 -22.35 7.42
N LYS A 239 9.94 -22.48 6.67
CA LYS A 239 9.44 -21.40 5.79
C LYS A 239 9.10 -20.11 6.56
N LEU A 240 8.55 -20.23 7.77
CA LEU A 240 8.28 -19.07 8.61
C LEU A 240 9.56 -18.36 9.02
N VAL A 241 10.57 -19.11 9.49
CA VAL A 241 11.88 -18.56 9.89
C VAL A 241 12.54 -17.84 8.71
N ASP A 242 12.52 -18.45 7.52
CA ASP A 242 13.02 -17.83 6.29
C ASP A 242 12.26 -16.53 5.96
N ALA A 243 10.94 -16.51 6.15
CA ALA A 243 10.11 -15.36 5.85
C ALA A 243 10.31 -14.19 6.83
N ILE A 244 10.66 -14.45 8.09
CA ILE A 244 10.84 -13.39 9.11
C ILE A 244 12.30 -12.95 9.30
N THR A 245 13.26 -13.79 8.90
CA THR A 245 14.68 -13.43 8.99
C THR A 245 14.95 -12.22 8.10
N ASP A 246 15.78 -11.32 8.60
CA ASP A 246 16.10 -10.03 7.99
C ASP A 246 14.97 -8.99 7.93
N LEU A 247 13.78 -9.25 8.48
CA LEU A 247 12.72 -8.25 8.55
C LEU A 247 13.03 -7.18 9.61
N ASN A 248 12.82 -5.91 9.23
CA ASN A 248 12.79 -4.81 10.18
C ASN A 248 11.48 -4.87 10.96
N VAL A 249 11.57 -4.73 12.29
CA VAL A 249 10.40 -4.72 13.17
C VAL A 249 10.29 -3.37 13.87
N HIS A 250 9.06 -2.89 14.03
CA HIS A 250 8.82 -1.59 14.65
C HIS A 250 8.95 -1.70 16.17
N PRO A 251 9.87 -0.94 16.82
CA PRO A 251 10.17 -1.09 18.25
C PRO A 251 8.96 -1.03 19.18
N GLU A 252 8.00 -0.16 18.87
CA GLU A 252 6.77 -0.04 19.65
C GLU A 252 5.90 -1.30 19.57
N THR A 253 5.72 -1.86 18.38
CA THR A 253 4.81 -2.98 18.13
C THR A 253 5.34 -4.29 18.69
N THR A 254 6.67 -4.42 18.70
CA THR A 254 7.41 -5.51 19.33
C THR A 254 7.80 -5.19 20.77
N ALA A 255 7.29 -4.09 21.34
CA ALA A 255 7.50 -3.66 22.72
C ALA A 255 8.97 -3.72 23.16
N LEU A 256 9.88 -3.24 22.33
CA LEU A 256 11.32 -3.18 22.60
C LEU A 256 11.65 -2.05 23.58
N PRO A 257 12.86 -2.02 24.17
CA PRO A 257 13.28 -0.91 25.01
C PRO A 257 13.11 0.44 24.28
N THR A 258 12.63 1.45 25.00
CA THR A 258 12.15 2.71 24.39
C THR A 258 13.27 3.55 23.76
N GLU A 259 14.52 3.24 24.06
CA GLU A 259 15.74 3.83 23.47
C GLU A 259 16.09 3.26 22.09
N VAL A 260 15.44 2.15 21.70
CA VAL A 260 15.63 1.52 20.39
C VAL A 260 14.92 2.35 19.33
N VAL A 261 15.68 2.73 18.30
CA VAL A 261 15.17 3.48 17.15
C VAL A 261 14.90 2.58 15.95
N ASN A 262 15.60 1.45 15.85
CA ASN A 262 15.40 0.46 14.80
C ASN A 262 15.74 -0.94 15.33
N ALA A 263 15.05 -1.96 14.82
CA ALA A 263 15.30 -3.35 15.17
C ALA A 263 15.08 -4.25 13.95
N LYS A 264 15.90 -5.29 13.85
CA LYS A 264 15.87 -6.26 12.76
C LYS A 264 15.98 -7.68 13.32
N ILE A 265 15.20 -8.61 12.79
CA ILE A 265 15.32 -10.03 13.13
C ILE A 265 16.56 -10.59 12.43
N ILE A 266 17.50 -11.14 13.21
CA ILE A 266 18.73 -11.76 12.71
C ILE A 266 18.71 -13.30 12.84
N GLY A 267 17.77 -13.83 13.61
CA GLY A 267 17.54 -15.26 13.76
C GLY A 267 16.20 -15.53 14.43
N ALA A 268 15.69 -16.75 14.26
CA ALA A 268 14.50 -17.21 14.94
C ALA A 268 14.54 -18.72 15.14
N ARG A 269 13.94 -19.19 16.23
CA ARG A 269 13.78 -20.61 16.51
C ARG A 269 12.56 -21.14 15.76
N GLU A 270 12.70 -22.27 15.07
CA GLU A 270 11.60 -22.96 14.41
C GLU A 270 10.51 -23.38 15.42
N PRO A 271 9.28 -22.85 15.32
CA PRO A 271 8.20 -23.22 16.23
C PRO A 271 7.54 -24.53 15.80
N MET A 272 7.74 -25.59 16.57
CA MET A 272 7.13 -26.91 16.29
C MET A 272 5.71 -27.06 16.87
N GLU A 273 5.35 -26.21 17.82
CA GLU A 273 4.07 -26.23 18.54
C GLU A 273 3.53 -24.80 18.69
N GLY A 274 2.30 -24.65 19.19
CA GLY A 274 1.71 -23.35 19.49
C GLY A 274 1.05 -22.63 18.30
N TRP A 275 1.02 -23.26 17.13
CA TRP A 275 0.30 -22.78 15.97
C TRP A 275 -1.21 -22.74 16.22
N ARG A 276 -1.82 -21.59 15.93
CA ARG A 276 -3.28 -21.42 15.94
C ARG A 276 -3.73 -21.05 14.54
N PHE A 277 -4.63 -21.83 13.97
CA PHE A 277 -5.23 -21.56 12.68
C PHE A 277 -6.65 -21.06 12.86
N THR A 278 -7.01 -19.98 12.16
CA THR A 278 -8.34 -19.36 12.21
C THR A 278 -8.78 -18.95 10.81
N GLU A 279 -10.09 -18.70 10.63
CA GLU A 279 -10.66 -18.29 9.34
C GLU A 279 -10.24 -19.21 8.19
N ALA A 280 -10.35 -20.52 8.40
CA ALA A 280 -9.97 -21.50 7.38
C ALA A 280 -11.03 -21.55 6.27
N ALA A 281 -10.59 -21.41 5.02
CA ALA A 281 -11.44 -21.34 3.84
C ALA A 281 -11.01 -22.36 2.78
N ARG A 282 -11.96 -23.10 2.20
CA ARG A 282 -11.70 -23.97 1.05
C ARG A 282 -11.47 -23.12 -0.20
N ARG A 283 -10.50 -23.50 -1.02
CA ARG A 283 -10.13 -22.84 -2.29
C ARG A 283 -10.32 -23.77 -3.50
N GLY A 284 -11.34 -24.63 -3.44
CA GLY A 284 -11.62 -25.61 -4.49
C GLY A 284 -10.43 -26.54 -4.75
N GLN A 285 -9.98 -26.60 -6.02
CA GLN A 285 -8.82 -27.42 -6.41
C GLN A 285 -7.47 -26.84 -5.97
N ALA A 286 -7.40 -25.58 -5.53
CA ALA A 286 -6.18 -24.98 -5.04
C ALA A 286 -5.84 -25.39 -3.59
N GLY A 287 -6.72 -26.12 -2.91
CA GLY A 287 -6.56 -26.57 -1.53
C GLY A 287 -7.32 -25.68 -0.55
N TRP A 288 -6.65 -25.16 0.47
CA TRP A 288 -7.28 -24.31 1.48
C TRP A 288 -6.32 -23.23 2.01
N THR A 289 -6.88 -22.20 2.61
CA THR A 289 -6.12 -21.13 3.26
C THR A 289 -6.60 -20.92 4.68
N ALA A 290 -5.71 -20.44 5.56
CA ALA A 290 -6.08 -20.00 6.90
C ALA A 290 -5.16 -18.89 7.37
N GLN A 291 -5.67 -18.10 8.32
CA GLN A 291 -4.85 -17.23 9.15
C GLN A 291 -4.11 -18.09 10.18
N PHE A 292 -2.86 -17.76 10.47
CA PHE A 292 -2.07 -18.38 11.52
C PHE A 292 -1.58 -17.35 12.54
N ALA A 293 -1.41 -17.79 13.78
CA ALA A 293 -0.67 -17.09 14.81
C ALA A 293 0.21 -18.10 15.56
N VAL A 294 1.47 -17.74 15.77
CA VAL A 294 2.43 -18.59 16.50
C VAL A 294 3.44 -17.72 17.26
N GLU A 295 3.83 -18.18 18.44
CA GLU A 295 4.84 -17.53 19.26
C GLU A 295 6.22 -18.05 18.86
N VAL A 296 7.13 -17.13 18.54
CA VAL A 296 8.46 -17.44 18.00
C VAL A 296 9.52 -16.75 18.85
N GLU A 297 10.50 -17.51 19.33
CA GLU A 297 11.69 -16.94 19.95
C GLU A 297 12.59 -16.38 18.84
N THR A 298 12.85 -15.08 18.89
CA THR A 298 13.59 -14.34 17.86
C THR A 298 14.83 -13.68 18.45
N ASP A 299 15.91 -13.69 17.69
CA ASP A 299 17.11 -12.91 17.97
C ASP A 299 17.06 -11.62 17.15
N LEU A 300 17.21 -10.49 17.83
CA LEU A 300 17.05 -9.16 17.27
C LEU A 300 18.37 -8.39 17.33
N SER A 301 18.75 -7.74 16.23
CA SER A 301 19.73 -6.67 16.25
C SER A 301 19.01 -5.35 16.50
N LEU A 302 19.35 -4.68 17.60
CA LEU A 302 18.76 -3.43 18.05
C LEU A 302 19.73 -2.29 17.82
N ILE A 303 19.26 -1.19 17.24
CA ILE A 303 20.00 0.06 17.12
C ILE A 303 19.40 1.07 18.09
N GLY A 304 20.16 1.46 19.11
CA GLY A 304 19.78 2.49 20.05
C GLY A 304 20.07 3.92 19.55
N ALA A 305 19.64 4.94 20.30
CA ALA A 305 19.90 6.35 20.00
C ALA A 305 21.41 6.71 19.87
N ALA A 306 22.29 5.95 20.51
CA ALA A 306 23.74 6.10 20.39
C ALA A 306 24.34 5.44 19.13
N LEU A 307 23.51 4.88 18.24
CA LEU A 307 23.90 4.14 17.03
C LEU A 307 24.77 2.91 17.30
N VAL A 308 24.70 2.37 18.51
CA VAL A 308 25.34 1.10 18.89
C VAL A 308 24.36 -0.04 18.64
N SER A 309 24.83 -1.09 17.97
CA SER A 309 24.08 -2.32 17.77
C SER A 309 24.24 -3.23 18.98
N THR A 310 23.14 -3.77 19.48
CA THR A 310 23.12 -4.81 20.52
C THR A 310 22.20 -5.95 20.11
N GLU A 311 22.53 -7.17 20.52
CA GLU A 311 21.68 -8.34 20.31
C GLU A 311 20.70 -8.52 21.47
N HIS A 312 19.49 -8.96 21.16
CA HIS A 312 18.45 -9.20 22.13
C HIS A 312 17.54 -10.34 21.68
N THR A 313 17.37 -11.36 22.52
CA THR A 313 16.43 -12.46 22.28
C THR A 313 15.08 -12.14 22.90
N LYS A 314 14.01 -12.32 22.13
CA LYS A 314 12.64 -12.05 22.57
C LYS A 314 11.63 -12.96 21.87
N THR A 315 10.64 -13.44 22.62
CA THR A 315 9.46 -14.12 22.06
C THR A 315 8.49 -13.11 21.48
N LEU A 316 8.15 -13.27 20.21
CA LEU A 316 7.21 -12.43 19.47
C LEU A 316 6.07 -13.30 18.93
N THR A 317 4.87 -12.73 18.85
CA THR A 317 3.76 -13.35 18.13
C THR A 317 3.89 -12.99 16.65
N VAL A 318 4.07 -14.00 15.81
CA VAL A 318 4.06 -13.86 14.35
C VAL A 318 2.69 -14.28 13.84
N LYS A 319 2.07 -13.42 13.03
CA LYS A 319 0.75 -13.67 12.43
C LYS A 319 0.83 -13.51 10.93
N GLY A 320 0.02 -14.28 10.22
CA GLY A 320 -0.02 -14.22 8.77
C GLY A 320 -1.03 -15.16 8.16
N GLN A 321 -0.89 -15.41 6.87
CA GLN A 321 -1.70 -16.34 6.11
C GLN A 321 -0.86 -17.49 5.57
N VAL A 322 -1.42 -18.69 5.62
CA VAL A 322 -0.87 -19.87 4.96
C VAL A 322 -1.83 -20.36 3.88
N SER A 323 -1.25 -20.83 2.77
CA SER A 323 -1.96 -21.52 1.70
C SER A 323 -1.44 -22.96 1.62
N ILE A 324 -2.34 -23.93 1.73
CA ILE A 324 -2.02 -25.35 1.72
C ILE A 324 -2.66 -25.99 0.49
N ALA A 325 -1.85 -26.66 -0.32
CA ALA A 325 -2.28 -27.37 -1.50
C ALA A 325 -3.11 -28.62 -1.13
N PRO A 326 -3.86 -29.23 -2.08
CA PRO A 326 -4.70 -30.40 -1.80
C PRO A 326 -3.94 -31.61 -1.25
N ASP A 327 -2.64 -31.71 -1.51
CA ASP A 327 -1.77 -32.79 -1.02
C ASP A 327 -1.19 -32.53 0.38
N GLY A 328 -1.55 -31.41 1.01
CA GLY A 328 -1.03 -31.01 2.33
C GLY A 328 0.28 -30.23 2.29
N SER A 329 0.86 -30.02 1.10
CA SER A 329 2.07 -29.21 0.96
C SER A 329 1.79 -27.71 1.10
N ILE A 330 2.78 -26.95 1.57
CA ILE A 330 2.67 -25.50 1.78
C ILE A 330 2.91 -24.80 0.45
N ALA A 331 1.84 -24.28 -0.14
CA ALA A 331 1.88 -23.54 -1.40
C ALA A 331 2.45 -22.13 -1.21
N ASP A 332 2.03 -21.44 -0.14
CA ASP A 332 2.45 -20.07 0.17
C ASP A 332 2.37 -19.79 1.67
N LEU A 333 3.21 -18.87 2.16
CA LEU A 333 3.20 -18.36 3.53
C LEU A 333 3.57 -16.88 3.50
N VAL A 334 2.68 -16.05 4.04
CA VAL A 334 2.88 -14.61 4.13
C VAL A 334 2.73 -14.16 5.56
N VAL A 335 3.69 -13.37 6.04
CA VAL A 335 3.67 -12.78 7.38
C VAL A 335 3.06 -11.39 7.30
N ASP A 336 1.98 -11.17 8.03
CA ASP A 336 1.23 -9.91 8.05
C ASP A 336 1.67 -9.00 9.21
N SER A 337 2.01 -9.58 10.36
CA SER A 337 2.47 -8.81 11.53
C SER A 337 3.38 -9.60 12.46
N ILE A 338 4.26 -8.86 13.14
CA ILE A 338 5.14 -9.35 14.19
C ILE A 338 5.00 -8.41 15.38
N GLU A 339 4.51 -8.93 16.51
CA GLU A 339 4.13 -8.12 17.65
C GLU A 339 4.62 -8.75 18.96
N ALA A 340 4.73 -7.95 20.03
CA ALA A 340 5.02 -8.48 21.35
C ALA A 340 3.88 -9.36 21.87
N LEU A 341 4.16 -10.20 22.87
CA LEU A 341 3.09 -10.93 23.57
C LEU A 341 2.09 -9.95 24.22
N PRO A 342 0.80 -10.33 24.38
CA PRO A 342 -0.22 -9.45 24.96
C PRO A 342 0.12 -8.94 26.38
N ASN A 343 0.83 -9.75 27.17
CA ASN A 343 1.22 -9.47 28.55
C ASN A 343 2.64 -8.88 28.69
N ASP A 344 3.23 -8.38 27.59
CA ASP A 344 4.58 -7.82 27.62
C ASP A 344 4.63 -6.50 28.42
N PRO A 345 5.48 -6.39 29.46
CA PRO A 345 5.53 -5.23 30.34
C PRO A 345 6.03 -3.94 29.66
N MET A 346 6.68 -4.03 28.49
CA MET A 346 7.09 -2.85 27.73
C MET A 346 5.93 -2.22 26.96
N ARG A 347 4.81 -2.93 26.72
CA ARG A 347 3.63 -2.36 26.06
C ARG A 347 3.10 -1.15 26.84
N ASP A 348 2.94 -1.29 28.16
CA ASP A 348 2.53 -0.20 29.05
C ASP A 348 3.51 0.98 29.09
N ARG A 349 4.79 0.72 28.83
CA ARG A 349 5.79 1.79 28.74
C ARG A 349 5.66 2.57 27.44
N TRP A 350 5.43 1.88 26.33
CA TRP A 350 5.17 2.52 25.03
C TRP A 350 3.88 3.34 25.05
N ILE A 351 2.80 2.81 25.62
CA ILE A 351 1.53 3.55 25.80
C ILE A 351 1.79 4.85 26.57
N ARG A 352 2.40 4.77 27.76
CA ARG A 352 2.72 5.96 28.57
C ARG A 352 3.68 6.94 27.88
N ARG A 353 4.60 6.44 27.05
CA ARG A 353 5.51 7.30 26.27
C ARG A 353 4.73 8.06 25.21
N ASN A 354 3.86 7.40 24.47
CA ASN A 354 3.03 8.03 23.46
C ASN A 354 2.10 9.07 24.09
N ASP A 355 1.46 8.75 25.22
CA ASP A 355 0.61 9.68 25.96
C ASP A 355 1.37 10.96 26.34
N ARG A 356 2.62 10.82 26.79
CA ARG A 356 3.49 11.97 27.11
C ARG A 356 3.83 12.76 25.86
N THR A 357 4.25 12.11 24.78
CA THR A 357 4.61 12.80 23.53
C THR A 357 3.43 13.60 23.00
N THR A 358 2.22 13.02 23.00
CA THR A 358 0.98 13.70 22.60
C THR A 358 0.64 14.87 23.52
N THR A 359 0.85 14.72 24.84
CA THR A 359 0.61 15.79 25.82
C THR A 359 1.61 16.95 25.69
N TYR A 360 2.88 16.66 25.37
CA TYR A 360 3.92 17.68 25.18
C TYR A 360 3.76 18.45 23.87
N SER A 361 3.29 17.83 22.79
CA SER A 361 2.92 18.57 21.56
C SER A 361 1.70 19.46 21.78
N ALA A 362 0.70 19.02 22.55
CA ALA A 362 -0.45 19.85 22.92
C ALA A 362 -0.06 21.02 23.86
N HIS A 363 0.75 20.79 24.90
CA HIS A 363 1.22 21.84 25.81
C HIS A 363 2.24 22.78 25.17
N GLY A 364 3.04 22.30 24.22
CA GLY A 364 3.98 23.15 23.47
C GLY A 364 3.26 24.15 22.56
N ILE A 365 2.18 23.73 21.92
CA ILE A 365 1.34 24.59 21.09
C ILE A 365 0.53 25.56 21.96
N LEU A 366 -0.12 25.06 23.04
CA LEU A 366 -0.92 25.89 23.94
C LEU A 366 -0.08 26.91 24.73
N GLY A 367 1.12 26.53 25.17
CA GLY A 367 2.06 27.42 25.86
C GLY A 367 2.60 28.52 24.95
N GLN A 368 2.89 28.21 23.68
CA GLN A 368 3.31 29.21 22.69
C GLN A 368 2.17 30.17 22.33
N THR A 369 0.92 29.68 22.25
CA THR A 369 -0.24 30.54 22.00
C THR A 369 -0.57 31.45 23.18
N ASP A 370 -0.47 30.98 24.43
CA ASP A 370 -0.71 31.81 25.62
C ASP A 370 0.37 32.88 25.82
N GLU A 371 1.63 32.55 25.51
CA GLU A 371 2.73 33.51 25.57
C GLU A 371 2.63 34.57 24.45
N LEU A 372 2.21 34.17 23.24
CA LEU A 372 1.88 35.08 22.14
C LEU A 372 0.68 35.97 22.47
N LEU A 373 -0.39 35.43 23.04
CA LEU A 373 -1.58 36.19 23.43
C LEU A 373 -1.29 37.19 24.54
N ARG A 374 -0.47 36.82 25.55
CA ARG A 374 0.02 37.76 26.57
C ARG A 374 0.87 38.87 25.96
N THR A 375 1.75 38.52 25.02
CA THR A 375 2.61 39.51 24.35
C THR A 375 1.78 40.47 23.49
N ILE A 376 0.78 39.97 22.76
CA ILE A 376 -0.15 40.78 21.96
C ILE A 376 -0.98 41.71 22.87
N SER A 377 -1.49 41.19 23.99
CA SER A 377 -2.29 41.98 24.94
C SER A 377 -1.47 43.09 25.61
N ASN A 378 -0.22 42.80 25.99
CA ASN A 378 0.71 43.80 26.55
C ASN A 378 1.08 44.89 25.51
N ILE A 379 1.24 44.50 24.24
CA ILE A 379 1.51 45.45 23.15
C ILE A 379 0.27 46.32 22.89
N GLN A 380 -0.94 45.76 22.89
CA GLN A 380 -2.20 46.51 22.76
C GLN A 380 -2.40 47.50 23.91
N ALA A 381 -2.06 47.13 25.14
CA ALA A 381 -2.10 48.03 26.30
C ALA A 381 -1.10 49.19 26.16
N SER A 382 0.09 48.96 25.61
CA SER A 382 1.08 50.02 25.37
C SER A 382 0.73 50.98 24.23
N LEU A 383 -0.04 50.52 23.24
CA LEU A 383 -0.41 51.29 22.04
C LEU A 383 -1.72 52.08 22.20
N SER A 384 -2.40 51.93 23.35
CA SER A 384 -3.65 52.65 23.67
C SER A 384 -3.42 54.03 24.32
N SER A 385 -2.17 54.47 24.46
CA SER A 385 -1.83 55.82 24.95
C SER A 385 -1.61 56.80 23.77
N PRO A 386 -2.21 58.00 23.77
CA PRO A 386 -2.00 58.99 22.70
C PRO A 386 -0.59 59.61 22.75
N PRO A 387 0.00 60.08 21.62
CA PRO A 387 -0.65 60.42 20.34
C PRO A 387 0.11 59.91 19.10
N TYR A 388 -0.20 58.72 18.59
CA TYR A 388 0.44 58.22 17.35
C TYR A 388 -0.55 57.47 16.44
N ALA A 389 -1.61 58.16 16.02
CA ALA A 389 -2.54 57.66 15.01
C ALA A 389 -1.93 57.63 13.59
N ASP A 390 -0.94 58.47 13.29
CA ASP A 390 -0.28 58.50 11.98
C ASP A 390 0.86 57.47 11.82
N LEU A 391 1.30 56.82 12.90
CA LEU A 391 2.32 55.76 12.84
C LEU A 391 1.73 54.38 12.47
N LEU A 392 0.39 54.28 12.41
CA LEU A 392 -0.32 53.01 12.21
C LEU A 392 -0.18 52.47 10.78
N HIS A 393 -0.09 53.34 9.77
CA HIS A 393 -0.01 52.91 8.37
C HIS A 393 1.37 52.33 8.03
N THR A 394 2.44 52.95 8.54
CA THR A 394 3.83 52.46 8.40
C THR A 394 4.07 51.19 9.23
N GLN A 395 3.38 51.05 10.37
CA GLN A 395 3.41 49.82 11.16
C GLN A 395 2.59 48.67 10.55
N GLN A 396 1.54 48.93 9.78
CA GLN A 396 0.78 47.86 9.10
C GLN A 396 1.61 47.18 8.00
N GLU A 397 2.44 47.92 7.26
CA GLU A 397 3.39 47.33 6.31
C GLU A 397 4.53 46.56 7.01
N ALA A 398 5.01 47.07 8.15
CA ALA A 398 5.98 46.34 8.99
C ALA A 398 5.37 45.07 9.61
N ARG A 399 4.08 45.09 9.98
CA ARG A 399 3.30 43.94 10.47
C ARG A 399 3.12 42.86 9.41
N ALA A 400 2.82 43.21 8.15
CA ALA A 400 2.71 42.24 7.07
C ALA A 400 4.04 41.49 6.82
N LYS A 401 5.18 42.19 6.94
CA LYS A 401 6.52 41.59 6.83
C LYS A 401 6.92 40.75 8.05
N LEU A 402 6.51 41.15 9.25
CA LEU A 402 6.79 40.39 10.49
C LEU A 402 5.94 39.12 10.60
N VAL A 403 4.68 39.16 10.17
CA VAL A 403 3.79 37.98 10.11
C VAL A 403 4.28 36.98 9.05
N GLN A 404 4.77 37.45 7.89
CA GLN A 404 5.42 36.57 6.90
C GLN A 404 6.71 35.91 7.44
N ASN A 405 7.48 36.61 8.28
CA ASN A 405 8.68 36.05 8.90
C ASN A 405 8.38 35.11 10.09
N ALA A 406 7.31 35.37 10.84
CA ALA A 406 6.89 34.53 11.97
C ALA A 406 6.18 33.23 11.53
N LEU A 407 5.54 33.20 10.35
CA LEU A 407 4.89 32.02 9.76
C LEU A 407 5.84 31.08 8.98
N GLY A 408 7.17 31.25 9.12
CA GLY A 408 8.10 30.14 8.87
C GLY A 408 8.48 29.81 7.42
N ILE A 409 8.56 30.78 6.50
CA ILE A 409 9.14 30.52 5.15
C ILE A 409 10.66 30.81 5.11
N GLY A 410 11.21 31.63 6.01
CA GLY A 410 12.65 31.96 6.04
C GLY A 410 13.55 30.98 6.80
N GLY A 411 13.02 30.23 7.76
CA GLY A 411 13.80 29.31 8.62
C GLY A 411 14.20 28.00 7.93
N ILE A 412 13.42 27.57 6.94
CA ILE A 412 13.66 26.34 6.19
C ILE A 412 14.91 26.51 5.30
N ALA A 413 15.11 27.65 4.64
CA ALA A 413 16.27 27.90 3.79
C ALA A 413 17.59 27.97 4.59
N THR A 414 17.57 28.54 5.79
CA THR A 414 18.77 28.66 6.63
C THR A 414 19.13 27.32 7.30
N SER A 415 18.13 26.52 7.69
CA SER A 415 18.38 25.16 8.21
C SER A 415 18.73 24.16 7.09
N LEU A 416 18.16 24.28 5.89
CA LEU A 416 18.57 23.49 4.72
C LEU A 416 19.98 23.86 4.26
N LYS A 417 20.38 25.13 4.33
CA LYS A 417 21.74 25.55 3.99
C LYS A 417 22.75 25.09 5.05
N ALA A 418 22.41 25.19 6.34
CA ALA A 418 23.24 24.62 7.41
C ALA A 418 23.38 23.10 7.28
N ARG A 419 22.31 22.39 6.91
CA ARG A 419 22.29 20.93 6.70
C ARG A 419 22.96 20.52 5.39
N GLN A 420 22.87 21.33 4.33
CA GLN A 420 23.65 21.18 3.09
C GLN A 420 25.15 21.41 3.33
N ASP A 421 25.52 22.41 4.12
CA ASP A 421 26.91 22.71 4.46
C ASP A 421 27.51 21.66 5.43
N GLU A 422 26.67 21.01 6.23
CA GLU A 422 27.05 19.88 7.09
C GLU A 422 27.18 18.57 6.27
N ILE A 423 26.26 18.35 5.31
CA ILE A 423 26.35 17.24 4.34
C ILE A 423 27.59 17.43 3.43
N ALA A 424 27.85 18.64 2.93
CA ALA A 424 29.04 18.96 2.15
C ALA A 424 30.34 18.76 2.95
N ARG A 425 30.35 19.14 4.24
CA ARG A 425 31.48 18.86 5.16
C ARG A 425 31.60 17.39 5.58
N SER A 426 30.53 16.61 5.48
CA SER A 426 30.60 15.14 5.62
C SER A 426 31.12 14.48 4.34
N PHE A 427 30.82 15.03 3.15
CA PHE A 427 31.40 14.62 1.87
C PHE A 427 32.89 14.95 1.76
N GLU A 428 33.34 16.11 2.27
CA GLU A 428 34.78 16.45 2.32
C GLU A 428 35.57 15.60 3.33
N ARG A 429 34.93 15.14 4.42
CA ARG A 429 35.53 14.17 5.36
C ARG A 429 35.57 12.74 4.82
N VAL A 430 34.85 12.44 3.74
CA VAL A 430 34.87 11.17 3.01
C VAL A 430 35.96 11.15 1.93
N HIS A 431 36.91 12.09 1.92
CA HIS A 431 38.05 12.07 0.99
C HIS A 431 39.06 10.90 1.19
N GLY A 432 38.79 9.95 2.08
CA GLY A 432 39.42 8.62 2.10
C GLY A 432 38.87 7.64 1.04
N PHE A 433 37.74 7.93 0.38
CA PHE A 433 37.06 6.98 -0.52
C PHE A 433 37.65 6.87 -1.93
N ARG A 434 38.59 7.74 -2.31
CA ARG A 434 39.24 7.66 -3.64
C ARG A 434 40.08 6.38 -3.79
N SER A 435 40.64 5.86 -2.69
CA SER A 435 41.40 4.61 -2.69
C SER A 435 40.51 3.35 -2.81
N GLN A 436 39.26 3.40 -2.33
CA GLN A 436 38.32 2.27 -2.40
C GLN A 436 37.55 2.23 -3.72
N LEU A 437 37.33 3.38 -4.37
CA LEU A 437 36.78 3.46 -5.72
C LEU A 437 37.74 2.89 -6.77
N ASP A 438 39.05 3.02 -6.58
CA ASP A 438 40.05 2.39 -7.45
C ASP A 438 40.11 0.86 -7.24
N GLU A 439 39.84 0.36 -6.02
CA GLU A 439 39.72 -1.08 -5.72
C GLU A 439 38.43 -1.71 -6.28
N ILE A 440 37.32 -0.96 -6.38
CA ILE A 440 36.04 -1.46 -6.95
C ILE A 440 36.03 -1.38 -8.48
N ASN A 441 36.73 -0.41 -9.08
CA ASN A 441 36.82 -0.28 -10.53
C ASN A 441 37.76 -1.33 -11.17
N ASP A 442 38.71 -1.89 -10.42
CA ASP A 442 39.65 -2.90 -10.94
C ASP A 442 38.98 -4.26 -11.29
N PRO A 443 38.06 -4.82 -10.47
CA PRO A 443 37.26 -5.99 -10.84
C PRO A 443 36.37 -5.76 -12.06
N VAL A 444 35.73 -4.58 -12.18
CA VAL A 444 34.87 -4.24 -13.32
C VAL A 444 35.68 -4.10 -14.60
N ARG A 445 36.88 -3.50 -14.52
CA ARG A 445 37.85 -3.43 -15.63
C ARG A 445 38.34 -4.81 -16.04
N LYS A 446 38.75 -5.65 -15.08
CA LYS A 446 39.19 -7.04 -15.33
C LYS A 446 38.08 -7.91 -15.91
N PHE A 447 36.85 -7.75 -15.43
CA PHE A 447 35.68 -8.45 -15.98
C PHE A 447 35.42 -8.04 -17.42
N LYS A 448 35.44 -6.73 -17.72
CA LYS A 448 35.27 -6.23 -19.08
C LYS A 448 36.36 -6.74 -20.03
N GLU A 449 37.62 -6.72 -19.61
CA GLU A 449 38.74 -7.27 -20.39
C GLU A 449 38.59 -8.78 -20.61
N THR A 450 38.13 -9.52 -19.60
CA THR A 450 37.88 -10.96 -19.70
C THR A 450 36.71 -11.26 -20.64
N PHE A 451 35.61 -10.50 -20.52
CA PHE A 451 34.46 -10.62 -21.40
C PHE A 451 34.83 -10.31 -22.86
N ASP A 452 35.56 -9.22 -23.10
CA ASP A 452 35.99 -8.81 -24.44
C ASP A 452 36.98 -9.80 -25.07
N LYS A 453 37.86 -10.40 -24.27
CA LYS A 453 38.87 -11.34 -24.76
C LYS A 453 38.35 -12.77 -24.95
N GLN A 454 37.44 -13.24 -24.08
CA GLN A 454 37.04 -14.65 -24.02
C GLN A 454 35.60 -14.89 -24.49
N MET A 455 34.67 -14.01 -24.14
CA MET A 455 33.23 -14.24 -24.36
C MET A 455 32.70 -13.58 -25.63
N ARG A 456 33.22 -12.39 -25.96
CA ARG A 456 32.78 -11.61 -27.13
C ARG A 456 32.90 -12.36 -28.47
N PRO A 457 33.99 -13.12 -28.76
CA PRO A 457 34.08 -13.87 -30.02
C PRO A 457 33.02 -14.98 -30.13
N ALA A 458 32.67 -15.64 -29.02
CA ALA A 458 31.62 -16.66 -29.00
C ALA A 458 30.24 -16.04 -29.18
N TYR A 459 29.98 -14.92 -28.51
CA TYR A 459 28.74 -14.16 -28.66
C TYR A 459 28.54 -13.64 -30.09
N GLU A 460 29.60 -13.09 -30.70
CA GLU A 460 29.56 -12.62 -32.09
C GLU A 460 29.37 -13.79 -33.07
N SER A 461 29.97 -14.96 -32.80
CA SER A 461 29.77 -16.17 -33.59
C SER A 461 28.32 -16.69 -33.51
N ILE A 462 27.71 -16.69 -32.31
CA ILE A 462 26.30 -17.07 -32.12
C ILE A 462 25.37 -16.05 -32.79
N SER A 463 25.63 -14.76 -32.63
CA SER A 463 24.87 -13.69 -33.26
C SER A 463 24.92 -13.76 -34.80
N ALA A 464 26.10 -14.07 -35.35
CA ALA A 464 26.28 -14.31 -36.79
C ALA A 464 25.52 -15.57 -37.25
N LEU A 465 25.52 -16.64 -36.45
CA LEU A 465 24.74 -17.85 -36.72
C LEU A 465 23.24 -17.56 -36.78
N TYR A 466 22.72 -16.77 -35.84
CA TYR A 466 21.31 -16.36 -35.80
C TYR A 466 20.92 -15.44 -36.96
N LYS A 467 21.87 -14.67 -37.48
CA LYS A 467 21.68 -13.80 -38.65
C LYS A 467 21.88 -14.55 -39.98
N SER A 468 22.34 -15.80 -39.95
CA SER A 468 22.56 -16.64 -41.14
C SER A 468 21.25 -16.87 -41.92
N PRO A 469 21.29 -16.79 -43.26
CA PRO A 469 20.17 -17.16 -44.13
C PRO A 469 19.63 -18.57 -43.85
N ALA A 470 20.48 -19.51 -43.41
CA ALA A 470 20.08 -20.89 -43.11
C ALA A 470 19.10 -20.97 -41.92
N ILE A 471 19.33 -20.22 -40.84
CA ILE A 471 18.43 -20.15 -39.67
C ILE A 471 17.15 -19.37 -40.01
N LYS A 472 17.25 -18.34 -40.86
CA LYS A 472 16.07 -17.64 -41.41
C LYS A 472 15.18 -18.56 -42.24
N SER A 473 15.76 -19.47 -43.03
CA SER A 473 15.04 -20.45 -43.83
C SER A 473 14.37 -21.54 -42.98
N LEU A 474 15.03 -22.01 -41.91
CA LEU A 474 14.44 -22.94 -40.94
C LEU A 474 13.23 -22.35 -40.21
N ARG A 475 13.26 -21.03 -39.89
CA ARG A 475 12.10 -20.33 -39.31
C ARG A 475 10.92 -20.16 -40.28
N ARG A 476 11.17 -20.15 -41.59
CA ARG A 476 10.09 -20.10 -42.60
C ARG A 476 9.39 -21.44 -42.77
N LEU A 477 10.08 -22.55 -42.54
CA LEU A 477 9.52 -23.90 -42.65
C LEU A 477 8.69 -24.33 -41.41
N ASN A 478 8.85 -23.65 -40.27
CA ASN A 478 8.19 -24.00 -39.00
C ASN A 478 7.10 -22.99 -38.56
N ARG A 479 6.50 -22.22 -39.47
CA ARG A 479 5.32 -21.42 -39.14
C ARG A 479 4.05 -22.26 -39.31
N PRO A 480 3.30 -22.58 -38.23
CA PRO A 480 1.98 -23.18 -38.37
C PRO A 480 1.04 -22.18 -39.05
N ALA A 481 0.36 -22.63 -40.10
CA ALA A 481 -0.60 -21.84 -40.85
C ALA A 481 -1.87 -21.61 -40.02
N PHE A 482 -1.95 -20.49 -39.30
CA PHE A 482 -3.20 -20.01 -38.73
C PHE A 482 -4.03 -19.34 -39.84
N LYS A 483 -5.10 -20.01 -40.28
CA LYS A 483 -6.19 -19.38 -41.05
C LYS A 483 -7.13 -18.69 -40.07
N PRO A 484 -7.50 -17.41 -40.26
CA PRO A 484 -8.54 -16.77 -39.48
C PRO A 484 -9.91 -17.31 -39.92
N ILE A 485 -10.72 -17.74 -38.95
CA ILE A 485 -12.14 -18.05 -39.15
C ILE A 485 -12.88 -16.72 -39.06
N THR A 486 -13.30 -16.20 -40.21
CA THR A 486 -14.34 -15.16 -40.30
C THR A 486 -15.63 -15.85 -40.73
N ASN A 487 -16.64 -15.87 -39.86
CA ASN A 487 -18.03 -16.09 -40.25
C ASN A 487 -18.94 -15.40 -39.23
N ALA A 488 -19.39 -14.19 -39.59
CA ALA A 488 -20.69 -13.68 -39.18
C ALA A 488 -21.69 -14.05 -40.28
N PRO A 489 -22.93 -14.47 -39.95
CA PRO A 489 -24.02 -14.41 -40.90
C PRO A 489 -24.92 -13.21 -40.62
N THR A 490 -24.93 -12.32 -41.61
CA THR A 490 -26.00 -11.38 -41.93
C THR A 490 -27.31 -12.15 -42.18
N TYR A 491 -28.41 -11.73 -41.57
CA TYR A 491 -29.76 -12.16 -41.97
C TYR A 491 -30.50 -10.96 -42.55
N GLN A 492 -30.83 -11.04 -43.84
CA GLN A 492 -31.76 -10.13 -44.52
C GLN A 492 -33.15 -10.79 -44.61
N GLU A 493 -34.18 -9.94 -44.51
CA GLU A 493 -35.58 -10.22 -44.78
C GLU A 493 -35.84 -10.59 -46.25
N GLY A 494 -36.89 -11.39 -46.50
CA GLY A 494 -37.43 -11.55 -47.86
C GLY A 494 -38.34 -12.77 -48.10
N THR A 495 -39.61 -12.63 -47.72
CA THR A 495 -40.85 -13.01 -48.45
C THR A 495 -41.09 -14.41 -49.05
N GLU A 496 -42.30 -14.90 -48.72
CA GLU A 496 -43.27 -15.64 -49.56
C GLU A 496 -42.98 -17.07 -50.05
N SER A 497 -43.75 -18.02 -49.49
CA SER A 497 -44.86 -18.71 -50.19
C SER A 497 -44.96 -20.21 -49.86
N GLU A 498 -46.20 -20.59 -49.58
CA GLU A 498 -46.84 -21.86 -49.95
C GLU A 498 -46.48 -23.19 -49.26
N ARG A 499 -47.58 -23.74 -48.70
CA ARG A 499 -48.06 -25.14 -48.72
C ARG A 499 -47.79 -26.00 -47.49
N ARG A 500 -48.94 -26.46 -46.93
CA ARG A 500 -49.35 -27.86 -46.66
C ARG A 500 -48.34 -28.71 -45.89
N SER A 501 -48.70 -29.56 -44.96
CA SER A 501 -49.94 -30.12 -44.42
C SER A 501 -49.44 -31.18 -43.44
N ASP A 502 -50.22 -31.50 -42.41
CA ASP A 502 -50.16 -32.78 -41.68
C ASP A 502 -48.85 -33.02 -40.88
N GLU A 503 -48.77 -33.76 -39.78
CA GLU A 503 -49.67 -34.54 -38.95
C GLU A 503 -48.86 -34.85 -37.67
N MET A 504 -49.56 -34.98 -36.54
CA MET A 504 -49.24 -35.85 -35.41
C MET A 504 -47.79 -36.35 -35.21
N ARG A 505 -47.11 -35.86 -34.17
CA ARG A 505 -46.98 -36.55 -32.87
C ARG A 505 -46.22 -35.71 -31.85
#